data_AF-A0A2B9E873-F1
#
_entry.id   AF-A0A2B9E873-F1
#
_cell.length_a   1.000
_cell.length_b   1.000
_cell.length_c   1.000
_cell.angle_alpha   90.00
_cell.angle_beta   90.00
_cell.angle_gamma   90.00
#
_symmetry.space_group_name_H-M   'P 1'
#
loop_
_entity.id
_entity.type
_entity.pdbx_description
1 polymer ?
#
loop_
_entity_poly.entity_id
_entity_poly.type
_entity_poly.pdbx_seq_one_letter_code
_entity_poly.pdbx_strand_id
1 'polypeptide(L)'
;MRKGEILGLQWKNIDFERRTLSVNRYLSHITKGLHELKTSSRKRFLIFPDITLMALNDHLQKISEEKSDMVKAIMTAIWSAVSEV
;
A
#
# COMPACT_ATOMS: atom_id res chain seq x y z
N MET A 1 10.69 -1.75 12.92
CA MET A 1 10.99 -2.26 11.56
C MET A 1 12.14 -1.47 10.95
N ARG A 2 12.87 -2.02 9.98
CA ARG A 2 13.92 -1.27 9.27
C ARG A 2 13.29 -0.34 8.23
N LYS A 3 13.93 0.80 7.95
CA LYS A 3 13.46 1.80 6.96
C LYS A 3 13.12 1.19 5.60
N GLY A 4 13.98 0.29 5.09
CA GLY A 4 13.74 -0.39 3.82
C GLY A 4 12.46 -1.25 3.84
N GLU A 5 12.13 -1.89 4.96
CA GLU A 5 10.91 -2.72 5.08
C GLU A 5 9.65 -1.85 5.08
N ILE A 6 9.70 -0.67 5.72
CA ILE A 6 8.59 0.31 5.70
C ILE A 6 8.35 0.80 4.27
N LEU A 7 9.42 1.17 3.55
CA LEU A 7 9.32 1.64 2.16
C LEU A 7 8.91 0.52 1.18
N GLY A 8 9.18 -0.73 1.53
CA GLY A 8 8.75 -1.90 0.80
C GLY A 8 7.35 -2.39 1.20
N LEU A 9 6.61 -1.71 2.06
CA LEU A 9 5.32 -2.21 2.53
C LEU A 9 4.28 -2.28 1.40
N GLN A 10 3.28 -3.15 1.55
CA GLN A 10 2.11 -3.22 0.69
C GLN A 10 0.85 -3.33 1.54
N TRP A 11 -0.22 -2.66 1.11
CA TRP A 11 -1.54 -2.73 1.75
C TRP A 11 -2.06 -4.16 1.90
N LYS A 12 -1.88 -5.00 0.88
CA LYS A 12 -2.30 -6.42 0.90
C LYS A 12 -1.62 -7.27 1.97
N ASN A 13 -0.56 -6.77 2.59
CA ASN A 13 0.19 -7.49 3.62
C ASN A 13 -0.27 -7.12 5.05
N ILE A 14 -1.19 -6.17 5.20
CA ILE A 14 -1.75 -5.74 6.48
C ILE A 14 -3.07 -6.48 6.68
N ASP A 15 -3.19 -7.17 7.81
CA ASP A 15 -4.42 -7.81 8.27
C ASP A 15 -4.98 -6.96 9.42
N PHE A 16 -5.99 -6.13 9.11
CA PHE A 16 -6.60 -5.22 10.07
C PHE A 16 -7.41 -5.96 11.14
N GLU A 17 -8.03 -7.09 10.79
CA GLU A 17 -8.81 -7.93 11.72
C GLU A 17 -7.91 -8.54 12.79
N ARG A 18 -6.81 -9.16 12.35
CA ARG A 18 -5.83 -9.76 13.25
C ARG A 18 -4.84 -8.75 13.80
N ARG A 19 -4.91 -7.49 13.36
CA ARG A 19 -3.98 -6.40 13.69
C ARG A 19 -2.53 -6.75 13.42
N THR A 20 -2.28 -7.51 12.35
CA THR A 20 -0.95 -8.04 12.03
C THR A 20 -0.41 -7.51 10.72
N LEU A 21 0.92 -7.52 10.61
CA LEU A 21 1.64 -7.20 9.39
C LEU A 21 2.52 -8.36 8.94
N SER A 22 2.49 -8.67 7.65
CA SER A 22 3.50 -9.52 7.02
C SER A 22 4.52 -8.71 6.22
N VAL A 23 5.79 -8.74 6.62
CA VAL A 23 6.87 -8.11 5.86
C VAL A 23 7.43 -9.13 4.87
N ASN A 24 7.25 -8.89 3.57
CA ASN A 24 7.69 -9.80 2.50
C ASN A 24 8.82 -9.23 1.65
N ARG A 25 8.95 -7.90 1.59
CA ARG A 25 9.93 -7.20 0.75
C ARG A 25 10.48 -5.97 1.46
N TYR A 26 11.61 -5.47 0.97
CA TYR A 26 12.23 -4.25 1.46
C TYR A 26 12.88 -3.49 0.31
N LEU A 27 12.95 -2.17 0.45
CA LEU A 27 13.75 -1.32 -0.42
C LEU A 27 15.22 -1.39 0.00
N SER A 28 16.08 -1.89 -0.88
CA SER A 28 17.52 -1.95 -0.66
C SER A 28 18.13 -0.57 -0.89
N HIS A 29 18.91 -0.09 0.07
CA HIS A 29 19.61 1.19 -0.06
C HIS A 29 20.76 1.13 -1.08
N ILE A 30 21.35 -0.06 -1.28
CA ILE A 30 22.53 -0.26 -2.14
C ILE A 30 22.11 -0.27 -3.61
N THR A 31 21.14 -1.12 -3.93
CA THR A 31 20.70 -1.33 -5.32
C THR A 31 19.55 -0.41 -5.72
N LYS A 32 18.96 0.34 -4.76
CA LYS A 32 17.72 1.12 -4.90
C LYS A 32 16.48 0.35 -5.40
N GLY A 33 16.61 -0.94 -5.69
CA GLY A 33 15.50 -1.84 -6.04
C GLY A 33 14.76 -2.43 -4.83
N LEU A 34 13.57 -2.95 -5.10
CA LEU A 34 12.80 -3.77 -4.16
C LEU A 34 13.34 -5.20 -4.19
N HIS A 35 13.59 -5.76 -3.01
CA HIS A 35 14.06 -7.13 -2.83
C HIS A 35 13.13 -7.91 -1.94
N GLU A 36 12.93 -9.18 -2.26
CA GLU A 36 12.22 -10.12 -1.41
C GLU A 36 13.11 -10.59 -0.27
N LEU A 37 12.50 -10.86 0.89
CA LEU A 37 13.21 -11.46 2.00
C LEU A 37 13.53 -12.93 1.66
N LYS A 38 14.82 -13.29 1.72
CA LYS A 38 15.36 -14.61 1.31
C LYS A 38 14.85 -15.83 2.09
N THR A 39 13.83 -15.70 2.95
CA THR A 39 13.27 -16.84 3.70
C THR A 39 11.77 -16.68 3.90
N SER A 40 11.02 -17.76 3.64
CA SER A 40 9.59 -17.94 3.91
C SER A 40 9.21 -17.80 5.39
N SER A 41 10.20 -17.76 6.29
CA SER A 41 10.04 -17.85 7.74
C SER A 41 10.04 -16.51 8.48
N ARG A 42 10.14 -15.36 7.80
CA ARG A 42 10.23 -14.05 8.48
C ARG A 42 8.94 -13.22 8.38
N LYS A 43 7.79 -13.87 8.56
CA LYS A 43 6.52 -13.20 8.92
C LYS A 43 6.66 -12.69 10.36
N ARG A 44 7.19 -11.49 10.54
CA ARG A 44 7.16 -10.85 11.86
C ARG A 44 5.77 -10.31 12.09
N PHE A 45 4.97 -11.05 12.84
CA PHE A 45 3.69 -10.57 13.34
C PHE A 45 3.96 -9.44 14.34
N LEU A 46 3.72 -8.22 13.90
CA LEU A 46 3.67 -7.04 14.75
C LEU A 46 2.19 -6.79 15.04
N ILE A 47 1.84 -6.78 16.32
CA ILE A 47 0.51 -6.34 16.75
C ILE A 47 0.49 -4.81 16.66
N PHE A 48 -0.43 -4.27 15.87
CA PHE A 48 -0.59 -2.83 15.79
C PHE A 48 -1.44 -2.30 16.95
N PRO A 49 -0.98 -1.22 17.62
CA PRO A 49 -1.84 -0.42 18.49
C PRO A 49 -3.02 0.17 17.71
N ASP A 50 -4.14 0.43 18.38
CA ASP A 50 -5.35 1.00 17.75
C ASP A 50 -5.07 2.31 17.00
N ILE A 51 -4.25 3.19 17.58
CA ILE A 51 -3.86 4.46 16.94
C ILE A 51 -3.16 4.24 15.59
N THR A 52 -2.38 3.17 15.45
CA THR A 52 -1.70 2.84 14.20
C THR A 52 -2.69 2.29 13.17
N LEU A 53 -3.67 1.49 13.61
CA LEU A 53 -4.73 0.98 12.73
C LEU A 53 -5.60 2.11 12.19
N MET A 54 -5.97 3.06 13.04
CA MET A 54 -6.73 4.26 12.63
C MET A 54 -5.97 5.05 11.57
N ALA A 55 -4.69 5.38 11.83
CA ALA A 55 -3.87 6.12 10.88
C ALA A 55 -3.68 5.38 9.53
N LEU A 56 -3.54 4.05 9.57
CA LEU A 56 -3.45 3.22 8.37
C LEU A 56 -4.76 3.20 7.58
N ASN A 57 -5.90 3.13 8.28
CA ASN A 57 -7.21 3.12 7.64
C ASN A 57 -7.53 4.48 6.99
N ASP A 58 -7.27 5.58 7.68
CA ASP A 58 -7.44 6.95 7.15
C ASP A 58 -6.59 7.14 5.89
N HIS A 59 -5.36 6.65 5.92
CA HIS A 59 -4.47 6.74 4.76
C HIS A 59 -4.95 5.86 3.59
N LEU A 60 -5.47 4.67 3.87
CA LEU A 60 -6.04 3.78 2.85
C LEU A 60 -7.27 4.41 2.18
N GLN A 61 -8.14 5.07 2.95
CA GLN A 61 -9.30 5.80 2.44
C GLN A 61 -8.88 6.91 1.48
N LYS A 62 -7.93 7.75 1.87
CA LYS A 62 -7.39 8.82 1.00
C LYS A 62 -6.86 8.28 -0.33
N ILE A 63 -6.08 7.20 -0.30
CA ILE A 63 -5.56 6.57 -1.53
C ILE A 63 -6.70 6.03 -2.40
N SER A 64 -7.77 5.51 -1.80
CA SER A 64 -8.93 5.01 -2.55
C SER A 64 -9.73 6.12 -3.21
N GLU A 65 -9.89 7.25 -2.53
CA GLU A 65 -10.55 8.46 -3.02
C GLU A 65 -9.76 9.03 -4.20
N GLU A 66 -8.45 9.25 -4.03
CA GLU A 66 -7.56 9.73 -5.09
C GLU A 66 -7.62 8.84 -6.35
N LYS A 67 -7.64 7.51 -6.16
CA LYS A 67 -7.79 6.56 -7.27
C LYS A 67 -9.14 6.66 -7.95
N SER A 68 -10.23 6.75 -7.17
CA SER A 68 -11.59 6.93 -7.70
C SER A 68 -11.67 8.21 -8.54
N ASP A 69 -11.13 9.30 -8.02
CA ASP A 69 -11.17 10.60 -8.68
C ASP A 69 -10.35 10.60 -9.96
N MET A 70 -9.19 9.94 -9.95
CA MET A 70 -8.38 9.72 -11.15
C MET A 70 -9.15 8.91 -12.22
N VAL A 71 -9.84 7.84 -11.82
CA VAL A 71 -10.65 7.02 -12.74
C VAL A 71 -11.81 7.82 -13.32
N LYS A 72 -12.53 8.58 -12.48
CA LYS A 72 -13.62 9.47 -12.93
C LYS A 72 -13.11 10.48 -13.94
N ALA A 73 -11.98 11.14 -13.65
CA ALA A 73 -11.38 12.12 -14.55
C ALA A 73 -11.04 11.52 -15.93
N ILE A 74 -10.46 10.32 -15.96
CA ILE A 74 -10.16 9.60 -17.21
C ILE A 74 -11.46 9.28 -17.98
N MET A 75 -12.48 8.75 -17.29
CA MET A 75 -13.75 8.40 -17.92
C MET A 75 -14.48 9.62 -18.48
N THR A 76 -14.47 10.75 -17.75
CA THR A 76 -15.02 12.01 -18.23
C THR A 76 -14.28 12.52 -19.46
N ALA A 77 -12.94 12.46 -19.47
CA ALA A 77 -12.14 12.87 -20.62
C ALA A 77 -12.43 12.01 -21.87
N ILE A 78 -12.56 10.69 -21.70
CA ILE A 78 -12.91 9.76 -22.79
C ILE A 78 -14.34 10.05 -23.30
N TRP A 79 -15.30 10.21 -22.39
CA TRP A 79 -16.69 10.49 -22.77
C TRP A 79 -16.83 11.81 -23.54
N SER A 80 -16.11 12.86 -23.12
CA SER A 80 -16.09 14.15 -23.83
C SER A 80 -15.55 14.00 -25.25
N ALA A 81 -14.44 13.28 -25.42
CA ALA A 81 -13.81 13.08 -26.73
C ALA A 81 -14.68 12.25 -27.70
N VAL A 82 -15.51 11.34 -27.17
CA VAL A 82 -16.45 10.54 -27.98
C VAL A 82 -17.72 11.32 -28.32
N SER A 83 -18.12 12.29 -27.48
CA SER A 83 -19.36 13.07 -27.68
C SER A 83 -19.18 14.28 -28.62
N GLU A 84 -17.94 14.66 -28.93
CA GLU A 84 -17.60 15.73 -29.87
C GLU A 84 -17.40 15.24 -31.32
N VAL A 85 -17.54 13.93 -31.58
CA VAL A 85 -17.48 13.29 -32.91
C VAL A 85 -18.87 12.83 -33.34
#